data_AF-U4QF24-F1
#
_entry.id   AF-U4QF24-F1
#
_cell.length_a   1.000
_cell.length_b   1.000
_cell.length_c   1.000
_cell.angle_alpha   90.00
_cell.angle_beta   90.00
_cell.angle_gamma   90.00
#
_symmetry.space_group_name_H-M   'P 1'
#
loop_
_entity.id
_entity.type
_entity.pdbx_description
1 polymer ?
#
loop_
_entity_poly.entity_id
_entity_poly.type
_entity_poly.pdbx_seq_one_letter_code
_entity_poly.pdbx_strand_id
1 'polypeptide(L)'
;MNDNTVYVISARRYARNGEVIERNVHVYSSYQNVIAAFKPWLEVTNKEIHTNDKQEMLQVRIYDPANEFLTRYRFDIYEKQIDNFFPSTTEHI
;
A
#
# COMPACT_ATOMS: atom_id res chain seq x y z
N MET A 1 10.99 -9.34 -21.48
CA MET A 1 10.97 -8.29 -20.44
C MET A 1 11.45 -8.96 -19.16
N ASN A 2 12.42 -8.38 -18.45
CA ASN A 2 12.85 -8.93 -17.15
C ASN A 2 11.77 -8.58 -16.11
N ASP A 3 10.94 -9.57 -15.76
CA ASP A 3 9.85 -9.51 -14.75
C ASP A 3 10.40 -9.47 -13.31
N ASN A 4 11.38 -8.61 -13.04
CA ASN A 4 12.03 -8.51 -11.73
C ASN A 4 11.58 -7.27 -10.94
N THR A 5 10.53 -6.60 -11.39
CA THR A 5 9.91 -5.50 -10.67
C THR A 5 9.07 -6.05 -9.51
N VAL A 6 9.36 -5.59 -8.30
CA VAL A 6 8.45 -5.76 -7.17
C VAL A 6 7.93 -4.40 -6.70
N TYR A 7 6.73 -4.42 -6.15
CA TYR A 7 6.08 -3.27 -5.55
C TYR A 7 6.07 -3.45 -4.04
N VAL A 8 6.63 -2.48 -3.32
CA VAL A 8 6.65 -2.47 -1.86
C VAL A 8 5.65 -1.44 -1.37
N ILE A 9 4.74 -1.84 -0.49
CA ILE A 9 3.80 -0.94 0.17
C ILE A 9 4.18 -0.84 1.65
N SER A 10 4.57 0.36 2.09
CA SER A 10 4.69 0.69 3.50
C SER A 10 3.38 1.28 4.00
N ALA A 11 2.56 0.47 4.67
CA ALA A 11 1.30 0.88 5.28
C ALA A 11 1.52 1.41 6.71
N ARG A 12 0.93 2.56 7.02
CA ARG A 12 0.91 3.15 8.38
C ARG A 12 -0.50 3.56 8.74
N ARG A 13 -0.95 3.20 9.94
CA ARG A 13 -2.20 3.67 10.54
C ARG A 13 -1.90 4.67 11.64
N TYR A 14 -2.67 5.76 11.65
CA TYR A 14 -2.54 6.84 12.61
C TYR A 14 -3.76 6.93 13.52
N ALA A 15 -3.53 7.12 14.81
CA ALA A 15 -4.56 7.52 15.76
C ALA A 15 -5.00 8.97 15.52
N ARG A 16 -6.08 9.38 16.21
CA ARG A 16 -6.63 10.75 16.13
C ARG A 16 -5.61 11.84 16.49
N ASN A 17 -4.73 11.56 17.45
CA ASN A 17 -3.64 12.45 17.88
C ASN A 17 -2.45 12.51 16.90
N GLY A 18 -2.49 11.75 15.80
CA GLY A 18 -1.41 11.71 14.81
C GLY A 18 -0.29 10.72 15.11
N GLU A 19 -0.36 9.95 16.20
CA GLU A 19 0.61 8.89 16.49
C GLU A 19 0.41 7.69 15.57
N VAL A 20 1.52 7.06 15.16
CA VAL A 20 1.47 5.80 14.40
C VAL A 20 1.15 4.67 15.38
N ILE A 21 0.01 4.01 15.17
CA ILE A 21 -0.45 2.89 15.99
C ILE A 21 -0.29 1.53 15.32
N GLU A 22 -0.03 1.52 14.01
CA GLU A 22 0.19 0.29 13.25
C GLU A 22 1.12 0.57 12.06
N ARG A 23 2.04 -0.36 11.78
CA ARG A 23 2.95 -0.30 10.64
C ARG A 23 3.10 -1.69 10.03
N ASN A 24 2.78 -1.83 8.76
CA ASN A 24 2.95 -3.06 8.00
C ASN A 24 3.71 -2.78 6.71
N VAL A 25 4.46 -3.77 6.23
CA VAL A 25 5.13 -3.73 4.93
C VAL A 25 4.70 -4.94 4.14
N HIS A 26 4.23 -4.70 2.91
CA HIS A 26 3.82 -5.75 1.98
C HIS A 26 4.65 -5.64 0.70
N VAL A 27 5.01 -6.78 0.12
CA VAL A 27 5.76 -6.87 -1.14
C VAL A 27 4.94 -7.66 -2.14
N TYR A 28 4.76 -7.13 -3.33
CA TYR A 28 3.98 -7.71 -4.41
C TYR A 28 4.83 -7.85 -5.67
N SER A 29 4.71 -8.99 -6.34
CA SER A 29 5.39 -9.23 -7.63
C SER A 29 4.71 -8.56 -8.83
N SER A 30 3.50 -7.99 -8.65
CA SER A 30 2.78 -7.33 -9.74
C SER A 30 1.96 -6.13 -9.25
N TYR A 31 1.77 -5.15 -10.13
CA TYR A 31 0.97 -3.96 -9.84
C TYR A 31 -0.53 -4.28 -9.69
N GLN A 32 -1.05 -5.31 -10.38
CA GLN A 32 -2.44 -5.75 -10.21
C GLN A 32 -2.71 -6.26 -8.79
N ASN A 33 -1.75 -6.95 -8.18
CA ASN A 33 -1.88 -7.43 -6.80
C ASN A 33 -1.89 -6.26 -5.80
N VAL A 34 -1.14 -5.19 -6.08
CA VAL A 34 -1.19 -3.94 -5.33
C VAL A 34 -2.59 -3.31 -5.39
N ILE A 35 -3.17 -3.20 -6.59
CA ILE A 35 -4.53 -2.66 -6.76
C ILE A 35 -5.55 -3.50 -5.98
N ALA A 36 -5.46 -4.84 -6.05
CA ALA A 36 -6.36 -5.72 -5.33
C ALA A 36 -6.28 -5.53 -3.80
N ALA A 37 -5.07 -5.32 -3.26
CA ALA A 37 -4.87 -5.05 -1.84
C ALA A 37 -5.53 -3.74 -1.37
N PHE A 38 -5.74 -2.78 -2.27
CA PHE A 38 -6.43 -1.52 -1.96
C PHE A 38 -7.95 -1.59 -2.04
N LYS A 39 -8.52 -2.63 -2.68
CA LYS A 39 -9.96 -2.76 -2.90
C LYS A 39 -10.81 -2.63 -1.62
N PRO A 40 -10.45 -3.24 -0.46
CA PRO A 40 -11.23 -3.09 0.77
C PRO A 40 -11.35 -1.62 1.23
N TRP A 41 -10.31 -0.81 1.01
CA TRP A 41 -10.35 0.61 1.33
C TRP A 41 -11.23 1.42 0.38
N LEU A 42 -11.38 0.97 -0.87
CA LEU A 42 -12.29 1.57 -1.85
C LEU A 42 -13.77 1.33 -1.51
N GLU A 43 -14.07 0.29 -0.75
CA GLU A 43 -15.44 -0.11 -0.38
C GLU A 43 -15.96 0.59 0.90
N VAL A 44 -15.09 1.23 1.68
CA VAL A 44 -15.51 2.01 2.87
C VAL A 44 -16.32 3.24 2.45
N THR A 45 -17.54 3.41 2.96
CA THR A 45 -18.48 4.46 2.48
C THR A 45 -18.06 5.88 2.88
N ASN A 46 -17.64 6.09 4.13
CA ASN A 46 -17.30 7.41 4.67
C ASN A 46 -15.79 7.62 4.70
N LYS A 47 -15.21 7.85 3.52
CA LYS A 47 -13.77 8.03 3.37
C LYS A 47 -13.41 9.21 2.47
N GLU A 48 -12.22 9.74 2.72
CA GLU A 48 -11.53 10.61 1.78
C GLU A 48 -10.25 9.94 1.30
N ILE A 49 -10.04 9.93 -0.01
CA ILE A 49 -8.86 9.38 -0.64
C ILE A 49 -8.02 10.53 -1.21
N HIS A 50 -6.73 10.52 -0.92
CA HIS A 50 -5.76 11.44 -1.48
C HIS A 50 -4.62 10.64 -2.10
N THR A 51 -4.21 11.00 -3.31
CA THR A 51 -3.02 10.46 -3.99
C THR A 51 -2.07 11.60 -4.32
N ASN A 52 -0.77 11.34 -4.38
CA ASN A 52 0.16 12.30 -4.99
C ASN A 52 0.12 12.20 -6.53
N ASP A 53 0.66 13.21 -7.22
CA ASP A 53 0.66 13.28 -8.70
C ASP A 53 1.34 12.07 -9.36
N LYS A 54 2.28 11.44 -8.65
CA LYS A 54 3.02 10.25 -9.10
C LYS A 54 2.34 8.92 -8.77
N GLN A 55 1.23 8.92 -8.05
CA GLN A 55 0.53 7.72 -7.54
C GLN A 55 1.39 6.80 -6.65
N GLU A 56 2.54 7.29 -6.17
CA GLU A 56 3.45 6.60 -5.25
C GLU A 56 2.98 6.69 -3.79
N MET A 57 1.90 7.42 -3.51
CA MET A 57 1.35 7.55 -2.18
C MET A 57 -0.18 7.57 -2.24
N LEU A 58 -0.80 6.74 -1.41
CA LEU A 58 -2.23 6.70 -1.18
C LEU A 58 -2.50 7.01 0.30
N GLN A 59 -3.36 7.97 0.58
CA GLN A 59 -3.83 8.28 1.91
C GLN A 59 -5.34 8.13 1.97
N VAL A 60 -5.82 7.34 2.94
CA VAL A 60 -7.24 7.11 3.18
C VAL A 60 -7.58 7.63 4.57
N ARG A 61 -8.49 8.60 4.65
CA ARG A 61 -9.07 9.06 5.92
C ARG A 61 -10.45 8.46 6.06
N ILE A 62 -10.77 7.93 7.22
CA ILE A 62 -12.07 7.32 7.51
C ILE A 62 -12.77 8.16 8.56
N TYR A 63 -14.05 8.42 8.32
CA TYR A 63 -14.94 9.21 9.16
C TYR A 63 -16.09 8.35 9.64
N ASP A 64 -16.69 8.71 10.77
CA ASP A 64 -17.93 8.10 11.23
C ASP A 64 -19.15 8.67 10.47
N PRO A 65 -20.37 8.16 10.72
CA PRO A 65 -21.58 8.72 10.11
C PRO A 65 -21.91 10.17 10.51
N ALA A 66 -21.33 10.69 11.59
CA ALA A 66 -21.46 12.08 12.03
C ALA A 66 -20.38 13.00 11.43
N ASN A 67 -19.56 12.49 10.50
CA ASN A 67 -18.40 13.16 9.90
C ASN A 67 -17.25 13.47 10.89
N GLU A 68 -17.17 12.77 12.03
CA GLU A 68 -16.01 12.86 12.90
C GLU A 68 -14.85 12.00 12.37
N PHE A 69 -13.63 12.55 12.43
CA PHE A 69 -12.43 11.84 12.02
C PHE A 69 -12.18 10.62 12.93
N LEU A 70 -12.10 9.43 12.35
CA LEU A 70 -11.80 8.20 13.09
C LEU A 70 -10.31 7.86 13.05
N THR A 71 -9.77 7.71 11.84
CA THR A 71 -8.42 7.19 11.62
C THR A 71 -7.93 7.58 10.23
N ARG A 72 -6.61 7.56 10.05
CA ARG A 72 -5.97 7.74 8.75
C ARG A 72 -5.02 6.60 8.46
N TYR A 73 -5.05 6.13 7.23
CA TYR A 73 -4.06 5.22 6.66
C TYR A 73 -3.22 5.97 5.63
N ARG A 74 -1.92 5.72 5.64
CA ARG A 74 -0.99 6.16 4.60
C ARG A 74 -0.26 4.95 4.06
N PHE A 75 -0.25 4.83 2.75
CA PHE A 75 0.42 3.78 2.01
C PHE A 75 1.43 4.48 1.10
N ASP A 76 2.71 4.31 1.38
CA ASP A 76 3.77 4.72 0.46
C ASP A 76 4.11 3.50 -0.42
N ILE A 77 4.01 3.66 -1.75
CA ILE A 77 4.18 2.62 -2.77
C ILE A 77 5.51 2.88 -3.47
N TYR A 78 6.37 1.87 -3.47
CA TYR A 78 7.69 1.94 -4.10
C TYR A 78 7.79 0.86 -5.17
N GLU A 79 8.19 1.26 -6.37
CA GLU A 79 8.65 0.31 -7.38
C GLU A 79 10.13 0.01 -7.13
N LYS A 80 10.47 -1.28 -7.05
CA LYS A 80 11.86 -1.71 -6.86
C LYS A 80 12.22 -2.76 -7.90
N GLN A 81 13.23 -2.46 -8.70
CA GLN A 81 13.90 -3.45 -9.52
C GLN A 81 14.79 -4.30 -8.62
N ILE A 82 14.65 -5.62 -8.70
CA ILE A 82 15.52 -6.56 -8.00
C ILE A 82 16.38 -7.28 -9.03
N ASP A 83 17.67 -6.98 -9.05
CA ASP A 83 18.60 -7.80 -9.80
C ASP A 83 18.66 -9.20 -9.15
N ASN A 84 18.28 -10.23 -9.89
CA ASN A 84 18.29 -11.65 -9.48
C ASN A 84 17.35 -12.00 -8.31
N PHE A 85 16.03 -11.93 -8.52
CA PHE A 85 15.06 -12.43 -7.53
C PHE A 85 15.21 -13.93 -7.24
N PHE A 86 15.69 -14.70 -8.23
CA PHE A 86 16.07 -16.10 -8.05
C PHE A 86 17.58 -16.19 -7.80
N PRO A 87 18.04 -16.81 -6.70
CA PRO A 87 19.43 -17.22 -6.62
C PRO A 87 19.75 -18.10 -7.82
N SER A 88 20.91 -17.91 -8.44
CA SER A 88 21.39 -18.61 -9.64
C SER A 88 21.56 -20.13 -9.49
N THR A 89 21.06 -20.71 -8.40
CA THR A 89 21.15 -22.12 -8.03
C THR A 89 19.80 -22.81 -7.91
N THR A 90 18.68 -22.14 -8.25
CA THR A 90 17.39 -22.83 -8.34
C THR A 90 17.37 -23.63 -9.64
N GLU A 91 17.86 -24.88 -9.58
CA GLU A 91 17.56 -25.87 -10.61
C GLU A 91 16.04 -26.00 -10.75
N HIS A 92 15.54 -25.79 -11.96
CA HIS A 92 14.19 -26.19 -12.32
C HIS A 92 14.20 -27.71 -12.47
N ILE A 93 13.63 -28.42 -11.48
CA ILE A 93 13.31 -29.86 -11.57
C ILE A 93 11.96 -30.02 -12.29
#